data_AF-A0A5B0NX72-F1
#
_entry.id   AF-A0A5B0NX72-F1
#
_cell.length_a   1.000
_cell.length_b   1.000
_cell.length_c   1.000
_cell.angle_alpha   90.00
_cell.angle_beta   90.00
_cell.angle_gamma   90.00
#
_symmetry.space_group_name_H-M   'P 1'
#
loop_
_entity.id
_entity.type
_entity.pdbx_description
1 polymer ?
#
loop_
_entity_poly.entity_id
_entity_poly.type
_entity_poly.pdbx_seq_one_letter_code
_entity_poly.pdbx_strand_id
1 'polypeptide(L)'
;MAQKKRARSPSSDTPASSALMSKPVSDAEANSTNTSLVQHPIGKKKAKLLHKLAKREDSWKAIITRAHKSVANESKRQNNIFNMEARSLNKMAQTSKTNTQVSIMDKDLSNLDDNSKEFLVFHLELLILCS
;
A
#
# COMPACT_ATOMS: atom_id res chain seq x y z
N MET A 1 14.93 -9.93 63.50
CA MET A 1 13.64 -10.52 63.04
C MET A 1 12.71 -9.39 62.59
N ALA A 2 11.76 -9.72 61.69
CA ALA A 2 10.63 -8.90 61.15
C ALA A 2 10.95 -7.94 59.99
N GLN A 3 10.10 -7.68 58.98
CA GLN A 3 9.02 -8.40 58.28
C GLN A 3 8.70 -7.60 56.98
N LYS A 4 8.27 -8.29 55.92
CA LYS A 4 7.96 -7.85 54.53
C LYS A 4 6.60 -7.13 54.37
N LYS A 5 6.47 -6.07 53.53
CA LYS A 5 5.22 -5.64 52.79
C LYS A 5 5.59 -4.77 51.55
N ARG A 6 5.55 -5.27 50.30
CA ARG A 6 4.51 -5.30 49.22
C ARG A 6 3.98 -3.93 48.72
N ALA A 7 4.05 -3.73 47.39
CA ALA A 7 3.72 -2.52 46.61
C ALA A 7 2.22 -2.26 46.38
N ARG A 8 1.86 -0.99 46.08
CA ARG A 8 0.54 -0.57 45.55
C ARG A 8 0.66 0.70 44.69
N SER A 9 0.20 0.64 43.44
CA SER A 9 0.12 1.75 42.46
C SER A 9 -1.02 2.75 42.79
N PRO A 10 -1.08 3.89 42.07
CA PRO A 10 -2.39 4.41 41.67
C PRO A 10 -2.49 4.83 40.19
N SER A 11 -3.64 4.49 39.61
CA SER A 11 -4.20 5.00 38.35
C SER A 11 -4.93 6.33 38.61
N SER A 12 -4.99 7.24 37.62
CA SER A 12 -6.04 8.28 37.53
C SER A 12 -6.20 8.83 36.11
N ASP A 13 -7.46 8.86 35.69
CA ASP A 13 -8.00 9.34 34.41
C ASP A 13 -8.27 10.87 34.39
N THR A 14 -7.94 11.51 33.25
CA THR A 14 -8.59 12.68 32.58
C THR A 14 -8.63 14.08 33.25
N PRO A 15 -8.93 15.21 32.55
CA PRO A 15 -9.43 15.39 31.17
C PRO A 15 -8.70 16.42 30.26
N ALA A 16 -9.07 16.43 28.98
CA ALA A 16 -8.78 17.48 28.01
C ALA A 16 -9.77 18.66 28.14
N SER A 17 -9.32 19.91 27.92
CA SER A 17 -9.94 20.89 26.99
C SER A 17 -9.37 22.32 27.15
N SER A 18 -9.03 22.91 25.99
CA SER A 18 -9.13 24.32 25.56
C SER A 18 -8.88 25.48 26.55
N ALA A 19 -7.97 26.39 26.19
CA ALA A 19 -8.33 27.65 25.52
C ALA A 19 -7.14 28.62 25.52
N LEU A 20 -6.88 29.19 24.34
CA LEU A 20 -5.97 30.30 24.07
C LEU A 20 -6.31 31.52 24.92
N MET A 21 -5.29 32.27 25.35
CA MET A 21 -5.18 33.73 25.25
C MET A 21 -3.99 34.22 26.07
N SER A 22 -2.92 34.64 25.40
CA SER A 22 -1.97 35.58 26.00
C SER A 22 -1.46 36.54 24.93
N LYS A 23 -1.97 37.78 24.99
CA LYS A 23 -1.21 38.96 24.55
C LYS A 23 -0.26 39.32 25.69
N PRO A 24 0.94 39.82 25.38
CA PRO A 24 1.18 41.21 25.74
C PRO A 24 1.91 42.03 24.66
N VAL A 25 1.74 43.34 24.85
CA VAL A 25 2.22 44.52 24.13
C VAL A 25 3.75 44.70 24.26
N SER A 26 4.42 45.13 23.19
CA SER A 26 5.21 46.37 23.17
C SER A 26 5.86 46.53 21.80
N ASP A 27 5.46 47.59 21.09
CA ASP A 27 6.20 48.13 19.97
C ASP A 27 7.61 48.48 20.42
N ALA A 28 8.60 47.84 19.82
CA ALA A 28 9.96 48.32 19.79
C ALA A 28 10.39 48.27 18.32
N GLU A 29 10.14 49.39 17.66
CA GLU A 29 10.67 49.73 16.35
C GLU A 29 12.20 49.67 16.44
N ALA A 30 12.77 48.54 16.01
CA ALA A 30 14.20 48.36 15.88
C ALA A 30 14.55 48.24 14.40
N ASN A 31 14.70 49.42 13.80
CA ASN A 31 15.72 49.76 12.83
C ASN A 31 16.04 48.69 11.78
N SER A 32 15.42 48.84 10.59
CA SER A 32 15.79 48.17 9.35
C SER A 32 17.27 48.45 9.02
N THR A 33 18.15 47.67 9.62
CA THR A 33 19.55 47.64 9.24
C THR A 33 19.63 46.60 8.15
N ASN A 34 19.64 47.09 6.90
CA ASN A 34 20.03 46.34 5.72
C ASN A 34 21.29 45.53 6.06
N THR A 35 21.13 44.26 6.36
CA THR A 35 22.23 43.31 6.50
C THR A 35 22.73 43.04 5.10
N SER A 36 23.63 43.91 4.63
CA SER A 36 24.56 43.59 3.56
C SER A 36 25.09 42.18 3.86
N LEU A 37 24.71 41.21 3.02
CA LEU A 37 25.22 39.84 3.02
C LEU A 37 26.69 39.90 2.59
N VAL A 38 27.53 40.47 3.45
CA VAL A 38 28.97 40.33 3.35
C VAL A 38 29.22 38.87 3.61
N GLN A 39 29.50 38.14 2.53
CA GLN A 39 29.79 36.72 2.56
C GLN A 39 31.16 36.54 3.23
N HIS A 40 31.16 36.53 4.56
CA HIS A 40 32.37 36.26 5.32
C HIS A 40 32.87 34.86 4.97
N PRO A 41 34.19 34.69 4.74
CA PRO A 41 34.75 33.38 4.41
C PRO A 41 34.38 32.39 5.51
N ILE A 42 33.72 31.29 5.10
CA ILE A 42 33.29 30.25 6.02
C ILE A 42 34.54 29.61 6.65
N GLY A 43 34.62 29.65 7.98
CA GLY A 43 35.72 29.00 8.69
C GLY A 43 35.77 27.50 8.39
N LYS A 44 36.98 26.92 8.34
CA LYS A 44 37.22 25.51 7.99
C LYS A 44 36.33 24.51 8.74
N LYS A 45 35.94 24.79 9.99
CA LYS A 45 35.01 23.95 10.78
C LYS A 45 33.60 23.92 10.20
N LYS A 46 33.04 25.08 9.80
CA LYS A 46 31.71 25.18 9.19
C LYS A 46 31.68 24.52 7.80
N ALA A 47 32.73 24.70 6.99
CA ALA A 47 32.85 24.03 5.68
C ALA A 47 32.81 22.50 5.80
N LYS A 48 33.58 21.94 6.75
CA LYS A 48 33.61 20.49 7.00
C LYS A 48 32.25 19.94 7.44
N LEU A 49 31.49 20.70 8.24
CA LEU A 49 30.15 20.30 8.67
C LEU A 49 29.16 20.27 7.49
N LEU A 50 29.13 21.33 6.67
CA LEU A 50 28.25 21.41 5.50
C LEU A 50 28.52 20.27 4.52
N HIS A 51 29.80 19.97 4.25
CA HIS A 51 30.17 18.87 3.37
C HIS A 51 29.74 17.50 3.94
N LYS A 52 29.86 17.28 5.26
CA LYS A 52 29.34 16.05 5.89
C LYS A 52 27.82 15.95 5.79
N LEU A 53 27.12 17.07 5.91
CA LEU A 53 25.66 17.13 5.81
C LEU A 53 25.20 16.85 4.38
N ALA A 54 25.81 17.48 3.39
CA ALA A 54 25.55 17.22 1.97
C ALA A 54 25.75 15.75 1.61
N LYS A 55 26.89 15.14 2.03
CA LYS A 55 27.13 13.70 1.82
C LYS A 55 26.07 12.81 2.43
N ARG A 56 25.56 13.16 3.61
CA ARG A 56 24.47 12.41 4.27
C ARG A 56 23.17 12.57 3.49
N GLU A 57 22.86 13.78 3.06
CA GLU A 57 21.66 14.09 2.28
C GLU A 57 21.65 13.32 0.95
N ASP A 58 22.77 13.32 0.22
CA ASP A 58 22.91 12.58 -1.04
C ASP A 58 22.74 11.07 -0.83
N SER A 59 23.33 10.52 0.23
CA SER A 59 23.18 9.11 0.61
C SER A 59 21.72 8.76 0.89
N TRP A 60 21.03 9.58 1.68
CA TRP A 60 19.61 9.42 1.98
C TRP A 60 18.74 9.48 0.72
N LYS A 61 18.96 10.46 -0.16
CA LYS A 61 18.24 10.60 -1.43
C LYS A 61 18.45 9.38 -2.33
N ALA A 62 19.67 8.86 -2.39
CA ALA A 62 19.98 7.66 -3.16
C ALA A 62 19.22 6.44 -2.61
N ILE A 63 19.16 6.28 -1.28
CA ILE A 63 18.42 5.19 -0.63
C ILE A 63 16.92 5.28 -0.96
N ILE A 64 16.30 6.45 -0.81
CA ILE A 64 14.87 6.63 -1.15
C ILE A 64 14.63 6.31 -2.61
N THR A 65 15.44 6.87 -3.51
CA THR A 65 15.28 6.68 -4.95
C THR A 65 15.35 5.20 -5.32
N ARG A 66 16.29 4.46 -4.71
CA ARG A 66 16.40 3.01 -4.89
C ARG A 66 15.17 2.29 -4.35
N ALA A 67 14.67 2.67 -3.17
CA ALA A 67 13.49 2.07 -2.57
C ALA A 67 12.25 2.29 -3.44
N HIS A 68 12.00 3.52 -3.90
CA HIS A 68 10.88 3.84 -4.79
C HIS A 68 10.98 3.07 -6.11
N LYS A 69 12.16 2.98 -6.72
CA LYS A 69 12.38 2.18 -7.92
C LYS A 69 12.08 0.69 -7.67
N SER A 70 12.50 0.16 -6.52
CA SER A 70 12.22 -1.23 -6.15
C SER A 70 10.72 -1.48 -6.01
N VAL A 71 9.99 -0.59 -5.34
CA VAL A 71 8.54 -0.70 -5.16
C VAL A 71 7.81 -0.61 -6.50
N ALA A 72 8.17 0.35 -7.36
CA ALA A 72 7.56 0.48 -8.67
C ALA A 72 7.80 -0.75 -9.56
N ASN A 73 9.01 -1.29 -9.54
CA ASN A 73 9.34 -2.51 -10.28
C ASN A 73 8.56 -3.73 -9.77
N GLU A 74 8.47 -3.90 -8.46
CA GLU A 74 7.75 -5.03 -7.87
C GLU A 74 6.24 -4.91 -8.11
N SER A 75 5.67 -3.70 -8.01
CA SER A 75 4.27 -3.45 -8.35
C SER A 75 3.98 -3.79 -9.82
N LYS A 76 4.87 -3.41 -10.75
CA LYS A 76 4.76 -3.78 -12.17
C LYS A 76 4.82 -5.30 -12.35
N ARG A 77 5.71 -5.99 -11.62
CA ARG A 77 5.85 -7.45 -11.66
C ARG A 77 4.57 -8.13 -11.18
N GLN A 78 4.00 -7.68 -10.06
CA GLN A 78 2.74 -8.21 -9.52
C GLN A 78 1.56 -8.02 -10.49
N ASN A 79 1.43 -6.84 -11.10
CA ASN A 79 0.40 -6.62 -12.11
C ASN A 79 0.53 -7.54 -13.32
N ASN A 80 1.76 -7.83 -13.75
CA ASN A 80 1.99 -8.80 -14.82
C ASN A 80 1.59 -10.22 -14.40
N ILE A 81 1.90 -10.63 -13.16
CA ILE A 81 1.49 -11.93 -12.60
C ILE A 81 -0.03 -12.03 -12.59
N PHE A 82 -0.74 -11.05 -12.04
CA PHE A 82 -2.20 -11.06 -11.99
C PHE A 82 -2.84 -11.13 -13.38
N ASN A 83 -2.29 -10.42 -14.37
CA ASN A 83 -2.79 -10.51 -15.74
C ASN A 83 -2.60 -11.92 -16.33
N MET A 84 -1.43 -12.52 -16.11
CA MET A 84 -1.15 -13.88 -16.56
C MET A 84 -2.05 -14.92 -15.87
N GLU A 85 -2.24 -14.79 -14.56
CA GLU A 85 -3.14 -15.65 -13.78
C GLU A 85 -4.59 -15.50 -14.23
N ALA A 86 -5.08 -14.27 -14.42
CA ALA A 86 -6.43 -14.00 -14.92
C ALA A 86 -6.64 -14.62 -16.31
N ARG A 87 -5.66 -14.50 -17.21
CA ARG A 87 -5.71 -15.16 -18.52
C ARG A 87 -5.71 -16.68 -18.40
N SER A 88 -4.91 -17.23 -17.50
CA SER A 88 -4.86 -18.68 -17.26
C SER A 88 -6.19 -19.20 -16.75
N LEU A 89 -6.78 -18.53 -15.76
CA LEU A 89 -8.10 -18.86 -15.22
C LEU A 89 -9.20 -18.77 -16.27
N ASN A 90 -9.19 -17.72 -17.11
CA ASN A 90 -10.13 -17.60 -18.21
C ASN A 90 -10.00 -18.78 -19.19
N LYS A 91 -8.77 -19.15 -19.57
CA LYS A 91 -8.54 -20.33 -20.42
C LYS A 91 -9.05 -21.61 -19.76
N MET A 92 -8.77 -21.84 -18.48
CA MET A 92 -9.27 -23.01 -17.76
C MET A 92 -10.80 -23.04 -17.70
N ALA A 93 -11.46 -21.91 -17.48
CA ALA A 93 -12.91 -21.81 -17.49
C ALA A 93 -13.49 -22.17 -18.88
N GLN A 94 -12.89 -21.64 -19.95
CA GLN A 94 -13.28 -21.98 -21.32
C GLN A 94 -13.04 -23.47 -21.63
N THR A 95 -11.89 -24.03 -21.26
CA THR A 95 -11.60 -25.46 -21.43
C THR A 95 -12.57 -26.33 -20.64
N SER A 96 -12.91 -25.96 -19.41
CA SER A 96 -13.92 -26.69 -18.64
C SER A 96 -15.27 -26.66 -19.33
N LYS A 97 -15.67 -25.51 -19.86
CA LYS A 97 -16.93 -25.32 -20.58
C LYS A 97 -17.00 -26.21 -21.82
N THR A 98 -15.94 -26.22 -22.64
CA THR A 98 -15.86 -27.08 -23.83
C THR A 98 -15.86 -28.55 -23.46
N ASN A 99 -15.14 -28.95 -22.40
CA ASN A 99 -15.11 -30.34 -21.96
C ASN A 99 -16.48 -30.80 -21.46
N THR A 100 -17.21 -29.96 -20.74
CA THR A 100 -18.59 -30.26 -20.32
C THR A 100 -19.52 -30.39 -21.52
N GLN A 101 -19.41 -29.48 -22.50
CA GLN A 101 -20.19 -29.56 -23.73
C GLN A 101 -19.95 -30.89 -24.46
N VAL A 102 -18.68 -31.25 -24.69
CA VAL A 102 -18.31 -32.52 -25.35
C VAL A 102 -18.82 -33.72 -24.56
N SER A 103 -18.65 -33.73 -23.24
CA SER A 103 -19.13 -34.83 -22.39
C SER A 103 -20.65 -34.99 -22.41
N ILE A 104 -21.42 -33.92 -22.63
CA ILE A 104 -22.89 -34.02 -22.77
C ILE A 104 -23.24 -34.53 -24.17
N MET A 105 -22.56 -34.06 -25.21
CA MET A 105 -22.77 -34.51 -26.60
C MET A 105 -22.44 -35.99 -26.81
N ASP A 106 -21.41 -36.50 -26.14
CA ASP A 106 -20.99 -37.91 -26.24
C ASP A 106 -21.87 -38.87 -25.43
N LYS A 107 -22.77 -38.34 -24.60
CA LYS A 107 -23.60 -39.16 -23.71
C LYS A 107 -24.76 -39.77 -24.48
N ASP A 108 -24.91 -41.10 -24.41
CA ASP A 108 -26.09 -41.76 -24.96
C ASP A 108 -27.32 -41.39 -24.11
N LEU A 109 -28.24 -40.65 -24.74
CA LEU A 109 -29.46 -40.15 -24.11
C LEU A 109 -30.62 -41.14 -24.19
N SER A 110 -30.49 -42.24 -24.94
CA SER A 110 -31.60 -43.17 -25.21
C SER A 110 -32.24 -43.78 -23.96
N ASN A 111 -31.44 -44.02 -22.92
CA ASN A 111 -31.84 -44.67 -21.67
C ASN A 111 -32.22 -43.69 -20.54
N LEU A 112 -32.21 -42.37 -20.77
CA LEU A 112 -32.64 -41.38 -19.78
C LEU A 112 -34.16 -41.18 -19.82
N ASP A 113 -34.73 -40.69 -18.72
CA ASP A 113 -36.09 -40.16 -18.69
C ASP A 113 -36.16 -38.80 -19.39
N ASP A 114 -37.36 -38.41 -19.83
CA ASP A 114 -37.53 -37.23 -20.68
C ASP A 114 -37.15 -35.92 -19.96
N ASN A 115 -37.37 -35.80 -18.65
CA ASN A 115 -36.97 -34.61 -17.90
C ASN A 115 -35.44 -34.45 -17.87
N SER A 116 -34.71 -35.55 -17.70
CA SER A 116 -33.24 -35.53 -17.72
C SER A 116 -32.68 -35.17 -19.10
N LYS A 117 -33.34 -35.61 -20.18
CA LYS A 117 -32.97 -35.23 -21.55
C LYS A 117 -33.19 -33.75 -21.79
N GLU A 118 -34.36 -33.22 -21.45
CA GLU A 118 -34.67 -31.80 -21.60
C GLU A 118 -33.70 -30.91 -20.81
N PHE A 119 -33.37 -31.30 -19.57
CA PHE A 119 -32.40 -30.59 -18.76
C PHE A 119 -31.02 -30.51 -19.44
N LEU A 120 -30.51 -31.64 -19.96
CA LEU A 120 -29.21 -31.68 -20.63
C LEU A 120 -29.19 -30.87 -21.94
N VAL A 121 -30.29 -30.90 -22.71
CA VAL A 121 -30.43 -30.10 -23.94
C VAL A 121 -30.44 -28.61 -23.62
N PHE A 122 -31.26 -28.18 -22.66
CA PHE A 122 -31.32 -26.79 -22.23
C PHE A 122 -29.98 -26.29 -21.68
N HIS A 123 -29.29 -27.12 -20.88
CA HIS A 123 -27.96 -26.81 -20.37
C HIS A 123 -26.93 -26.68 -21.51
N LEU A 124 -27.00 -27.54 -22.54
CA LEU A 124 -26.15 -27.44 -23.72
C LEU A 124 -26.40 -26.13 -24.49
N GLU A 125 -27.67 -25.76 -24.68
CA GLU A 125 -28.07 -24.52 -25.35
C GLU A 125 -27.57 -23.27 -24.60
N LEU A 126 -27.71 -23.25 -23.27
CA LEU A 126 -27.15 -22.19 -22.42
C LEU A 126 -25.61 -22.12 -22.51
N LEU A 127 -24.92 -23.26 -22.53
CA LEU A 127 -23.47 -23.28 -22.70
C LEU A 127 -23.09 -22.68 -24.06
N ILE A 128 -23.79 -23.01 -25.13
CA ILE A 128 -23.50 -22.47 -26.48
C ILE A 128 -23.76 -20.95 -26.51
N LEU A 129 -24.91 -20.49 -26.02
CA LEU A 129 -25.30 -19.07 -26.05
C LEU A 129 -24.40 -18.17 -25.19
N CYS A 130 -23.84 -18.70 -24.10
CA CYS A 130 -22.94 -17.94 -23.22
C CYS A 130 -21.46 -17.98 -23.66
N SER A 131 -21.13 -18.54 -24.84
CA SER A 131 -19.74 -18.69 -25.35
C SER A 131 -19.38 -17.52 -26.26
#